data_AF-X1DB34-F1
#
_entry.id   AF-X1DB34-F1
#
_cell.length_a   1.000
_cell.length_b   1.000
_cell.length_c   1.000
_cell.angle_alpha   90.00
_cell.angle_beta   90.00
_cell.angle_gamma   90.00
#
_symmetry.space_group_name_H-M   'P 1'
#
loop_
_entity.id
_entity.type
_entity.pdbx_description
1 polymer ?
#
loop_
_entity_poly.entity_id
_entity_poly.type
_entity_poly.pdbx_seq_one_letter_code
_entity_poly.pdbx_strand_id
1 'polypeptide(L)' 'MKELKNIDIAFLPMNLPYTMTPEMVAEAAKTFRPKILYPYHFGKTDTNEIIELLKNEKDIEVRIRKME' A
#
# COMPACT_ATOMS: atom_id res chain seq x y z
N MET A 1 -12.88 5.75 -4.19
CA MET A 1 -12.36 4.38 -4.32
C MET A 1 -13.38 3.28 -4.01
N LYS A 2 -14.50 3.53 -3.30
CA LYS A 2 -15.47 2.48 -2.91
C LYS A 2 -16.11 1.68 -4.06
N GLU A 3 -16.04 2.16 -5.29
CA GLU A 3 -16.56 1.45 -6.47
C GLU A 3 -15.52 0.51 -7.10
N LEU A 4 -14.25 0.61 -6.73
CA LEU A 4 -13.21 -0.31 -7.17
C LEU A 4 -13.42 -1.66 -6.50
N LYS A 5 -13.58 -2.71 -7.28
CA LYS A 5 -13.82 -4.09 -6.83
C LYS A 5 -12.93 -5.04 -7.59
N ASN A 6 -12.67 -6.21 -7.00
CA ASN A 6 -11.93 -7.31 -7.60
C ASN A 6 -10.51 -6.91 -8.07
N ILE A 7 -9.80 -6.13 -7.25
CA ILE A 7 -8.42 -5.75 -7.57
C ILE A 7 -7.50 -6.90 -7.17
N ASP A 8 -6.90 -7.55 -8.15
CA ASP A 8 -5.88 -8.56 -7.87
C ASP A 8 -4.55 -7.94 -7.43
N ILE A 9 -4.16 -6.81 -8.03
CA ILE A 9 -2.87 -6.16 -7.77
C ILE A 9 -3.05 -4.64 -7.75
N ALA A 10 -2.51 -3.99 -6.73
CA ALA A 10 -2.44 -2.53 -6.63
C ALA A 10 -0.99 -2.06 -6.45
N PHE A 11 -0.65 -0.95 -7.11
CA PHE A 11 0.60 -0.20 -6.91
C PHE A 11 0.24 1.15 -6.30
N LEU A 12 0.74 1.45 -5.10
CA LEU A 12 0.45 2.71 -4.41
C LEU A 12 1.74 3.46 -4.07
N PRO A 13 1.86 4.75 -4.45
CA PRO A 13 3.06 5.53 -4.16
C PRO A 13 3.12 5.94 -2.70
N MET A 14 4.31 5.97 -2.10
CA MET A 14 4.48 6.17 -0.65
C MET A 14 5.67 7.08 -0.31
N ASN A 15 5.70 8.29 -0.88
CA ASN A 15 6.76 9.27 -0.67
C ASN A 15 6.23 10.71 -0.60
N LEU A 16 6.38 11.34 0.56
CA LEU A 16 6.11 12.77 0.76
C LEU A 16 7.27 13.64 0.23
N PRO A 17 7.00 14.91 -0.12
CA PRO A 17 5.70 15.60 -0.10
C PRO A 17 4.83 15.33 -1.34
N TYR A 18 5.27 14.44 -2.23
CA TYR A 18 4.67 14.30 -3.56
C TYR A 18 3.44 13.40 -3.61
N THR A 19 3.33 12.43 -2.69
CA THR A 19 2.30 11.39 -2.75
C THR A 19 1.65 11.11 -1.39
N MET A 20 1.87 9.95 -0.78
CA MET A 20 1.15 9.50 0.41
C MET A 20 2.10 9.04 1.51
N THR A 21 1.67 9.16 2.77
CA THR A 21 2.32 8.49 3.90
C THR A 21 1.95 7.00 3.94
N PRO A 22 2.66 6.16 4.71
CA PRO A 22 2.28 4.77 4.95
C PRO A 22 0.84 4.62 5.49
N GLU A 23 0.37 5.53 6.34
CA GLU A 23 -1.00 5.51 6.88
C GLU A 23 -2.05 5.74 5.79
N MET A 24 -1.80 6.73 4.92
CA MET A 24 -2.69 7.01 3.79
C MET A 24 -2.75 5.83 2.80
N VAL A 25 -1.60 5.17 2.56
CA VAL A 25 -1.55 3.95 1.74
C VAL A 25 -2.34 2.82 2.39
N ALA A 26 -2.21 2.63 3.70
CA ALA A 26 -2.95 1.62 4.45
C ALA A 26 -4.48 1.88 4.40
N GLU A 27 -4.91 3.13 4.58
CA GLU A 27 -6.32 3.53 4.50
C GLU A 27 -6.89 3.27 3.08
N ALA A 28 -6.14 3.63 2.05
CA ALA A 28 -6.52 3.38 0.67
C ALA A 28 -6.67 1.87 0.41
N ALA A 29 -5.65 1.08 0.77
CA ALA A 29 -5.67 -0.38 0.62
C ALA A 29 -6.86 -1.03 1.36
N LYS A 30 -7.18 -0.59 2.57
CA LYS A 30 -8.36 -1.07 3.33
C LYS A 30 -9.69 -0.73 2.66
N THR A 31 -9.75 0.35 1.89
CA THR A 31 -10.98 0.80 1.22
C THR A 31 -11.36 -0.07 0.02
N PHE A 32 -10.39 -0.52 -0.78
CA PHE A 32 -10.68 -1.28 -2.01
C PHE A 32 -10.11 -2.71 -2.01
N ARG A 33 -9.42 -3.10 -0.94
CA ARG A 33 -9.01 -4.48 -0.59
C ARG A 33 -8.36 -5.25 -1.75
N PRO A 34 -7.18 -4.83 -2.23
CA PRO A 34 -6.46 -5.57 -3.26
C PRO A 34 -5.93 -6.89 -2.71
N LYS A 35 -5.87 -7.95 -3.53
CA LYS A 35 -5.23 -9.20 -3.09
C LYS A 35 -3.73 -9.03 -2.84
N ILE A 36 -3.06 -8.23 -3.67
CA ILE A 36 -1.63 -7.93 -3.57
C ILE A 36 -1.42 -6.42 -3.64
N LEU A 37 -0.65 -5.88 -2.69
CA LEU A 37 -0.20 -4.49 -2.66
C LEU A 37 1.31 -4.41 -2.88
N TYR A 38 1.73 -3.62 -3.86
CA TYR A 38 3.11 -3.20 -4.07
C TYR A 38 3.26 -1.71 -3.73
N PRO A 39 3.80 -1.35 -2.56
CA PRO A 39 4.27 0.01 -2.32
C PRO A 39 5.41 0.30 -3.30
N TYR A 40 5.34 1.44 -3.99
CA TYR A 40 6.39 1.90 -4.90
C TYR A 40 6.64 3.39 -4.71
N HIS A 41 7.66 3.93 -5.38
CA HIS A 41 8.06 5.32 -5.30
C HIS A 41 8.10 5.77 -3.83
N PHE A 42 8.80 5.01 -2.99
CA PHE A 42 8.86 5.24 -1.55
C PHE A 42 10.12 6.00 -1.13
N GLY A 43 11.09 6.18 -2.03
CA GLY A 43 12.32 6.93 -1.73
C GLY A 43 13.00 6.43 -0.45
N LYS A 44 12.97 7.26 0.60
CA LYS A 44 13.55 6.94 1.92
C LYS A 44 12.53 6.52 2.98
N THR A 45 11.24 6.46 2.65
CA THR A 45 10.18 6.06 3.57
C THR A 45 10.40 4.61 4.04
N ASP A 46 10.25 4.36 5.34
CA ASP A 46 10.38 3.01 5.88
C ASP A 46 9.20 2.13 5.45
N THR A 47 9.47 1.13 4.62
CA THR A 47 8.46 0.17 4.15
C THR A 47 7.99 -0.81 5.22
N ASN A 48 8.65 -0.89 6.39
CA ASN A 48 8.16 -1.72 7.48
C ASN A 48 6.88 -1.15 8.10
N GLU A 49 6.67 0.17 8.04
CA GLU A 49 5.47 0.83 8.57
C GLU A 49 4.21 0.31 7.89
N ILE A 50 4.21 0.19 6.56
CA ILE A 50 3.04 -0.30 5.81
C ILE A 50 2.76 -1.79 6.09
N ILE A 51 3.80 -2.59 6.34
CA ILE A 51 3.64 -4.00 6.73
C ILE A 51 2.95 -4.08 8.10
N GLU A 52 3.39 -3.27 9.07
CA GLU A 52 2.82 -3.23 10.41
C GLU A 52 1.37 -2.71 10.41
N LEU A 53 1.07 -1.67 9.64
CA LEU A 53 -0.26 -1.08 9.52
C LEU A 53 -1.30 -2.03 8.88
N LEU A 54 -0.85 -2.98 8.06
CA LEU A 54 -1.67 -3.96 7.36
C LEU A 54 -1.56 -5.38 7.93
N LYS A 55 -0.82 -5.61 9.02
CA LYS A 55 -0.57 -6.95 9.58
C LYS A 55 -1.82 -7.78 9.91
N ASN A 56 -2.94 -7.11 10.19
CA ASN A 56 -4.21 -7.74 10.53
C ASN A 56 -5.12 -7.96 9.31
N GLU A 57 -4.79 -7.39 8.15
CA GLU A 57 -5.56 -7.51 6.91
C GLU A 57 -5.08 -8.75 6.13
N LYS A 58 -5.61 -9.93 6.51
CA LYS A 58 -5.16 -11.23 5.99
C LYS A 58 -5.38 -11.46 4.49
N ASP A 59 -6.23 -10.66 3.88
CA ASP A 59 -6.60 -10.70 2.46
C ASP A 59 -5.77 -9.73 1.59
N ILE A 60 -4.89 -8.93 2.20
CA ILE A 60 -3.98 -8.02 1.50
C ILE A 60 -2.54 -8.51 1.68
N GLU A 61 -1.95 -9.08 0.63
CA GLU A 61 -0.55 -9.47 0.63
C GLU A 61 0.34 -8.28 0.25
N VAL A 62 1.11 -7.76 1.22
CA VAL A 62 2.08 -6.68 0.96
C VAL A 62 3.38 -7.28 0.41
N ARG A 63 3.83 -6.82 -0.76
CA ARG A 63 5.08 -7.25 -1.39
C ARG A 63 6.02 -6.07 -1.60
N ILE A 64 7.12 -6.06 -0.86
CA ILE A 64 8.18 -5.06 -1.05
C ILE A 64 9.13 -5.51 -2.15
N ARG A 65 9.43 -4.60 -3.08
CA ARG A 65 10.39 -4.77 -4.18
C ARG A 65 11.23 -3.49 -4.32
N LYS A 66 12.39 -3.60 -4.96
CA LYS A 66 13.23 -2.42 -5.28
C LYS A 66 12.54 -1.59 -6.36
N MET A 67 11.70 -0.65 -5.93
CA MET A 67 10.87 0.24 -6.77
C MET A 67 10.87 1.65 -6.18
N GLU A 68 12.05 2.11 -5.75
CA GLU A 68 12.30 3.39 -5.07
C GLU A 68 12.01 4.60 -5.97
#